data_AF-A0A7Z2PPJ7-F1
#
_entry.id   AF-A0A7Z2PPJ7-F1
#
_cell.length_a   1.000
_cell.length_b   1.000
_cell.length_c   1.000
_cell.angle_alpha   90.00
_cell.angle_beta   90.00
_cell.angle_gamma   90.00
#
_symmetry.space_group_name_H-M   'P 1'
#
loop_
_entity.id
_entity.type
_entity.pdbx_description
1 polymer ?
#
loop_
_entity_poly.entity_id
_entity_poly.type
_entity_poly.pdbx_seq_one_letter_code
_entity_poly.pdbx_strand_id
1 'polypeptide(L)' 'MRRRRRVLPLRTRFKPDEIKLMRSVLDEASIILPKAERTSAMKAKLASRILAAAAKGERDPNRLRIAALLEEADVQKT' A
#
# COMPACT_ATOMS: atom_id res chain seq x y z
N MET A 1 -19.91 25.68 -10.97
CA MET A 1 -19.27 25.45 -9.65
C MET A 1 -19.10 23.96 -9.40
N ARG A 2 -17.87 23.42 -9.30
CA ARG A 2 -17.64 21.99 -8.97
C ARG A 2 -17.38 21.85 -7.47
N ARG A 3 -18.31 21.24 -6.73
CA ARG A 3 -18.13 20.93 -5.30
C ARG A 3 -16.99 19.91 -5.16
N ARG A 4 -15.84 20.34 -4.61
CA ARG A 4 -14.80 19.41 -4.16
C ARG A 4 -15.40 18.54 -3.06
N ARG A 5 -15.67 17.26 -3.33
CA ARG A 5 -15.96 16.29 -2.27
C ARG A 5 -14.69 16.21 -1.40
N ARG A 6 -14.74 16.81 -0.20
CA ARG A 6 -13.77 16.47 0.84
C ARG A 6 -14.07 15.03 1.23
N VAL A 7 -13.23 14.10 0.78
CA VAL A 7 -13.18 12.76 1.38
C VAL A 7 -12.56 12.99 2.75
N LEU A 8 -13.39 13.00 3.80
CA LEU A 8 -12.87 12.98 5.16
C LEU A 8 -12.07 11.68 5.32
N PRO A 9 -10.86 11.72 5.91
CA PRO A 9 -10.09 10.51 6.12
C PRO A 9 -10.89 9.64 7.08
N LEU A 10 -11.51 8.59 6.55
CA LEU A 10 -12.10 7.56 7.38
C LEU A 10 -10.94 7.00 8.21
N ARG A 11 -11.03 7.10 9.53
CA ARG A 11 -10.10 6.41 10.43
C ARG A 11 -10.39 4.92 10.27
N THR A 12 -9.76 4.29 9.28
CA THR A 12 -9.90 2.86 9.04
C THR A 12 -9.33 2.11 10.24
N ARG A 13 -10.19 1.40 10.95
CA ARG A 13 -9.76 0.47 12.00
C ARG A 13 -9.52 -0.88 11.35
N PHE A 14 -8.30 -1.39 11.50
CA PHE A 14 -7.96 -2.73 11.06
C PHE A 14 -8.11 -3.72 12.21
N LYS A 15 -8.74 -4.86 11.93
CA LYS A 15 -8.73 -5.99 12.85
C LYS A 15 -7.33 -6.61 12.92
N PRO A 16 -6.96 -7.30 14.02
CA PRO A 16 -5.66 -7.96 14.12
C PRO A 16 -5.34 -8.90 12.94
N ASP A 17 -6.33 -9.63 12.44
CA ASP A 17 -6.12 -10.56 11.32
C ASP A 17 -5.88 -9.83 9.99
N GLU A 18 -6.46 -8.64 9.81
CA GLU A 18 -6.19 -7.79 8.65
C GLU A 18 -4.77 -7.23 8.71
N ILE A 19 -4.29 -6.89 9.91
CA ILE A 19 -2.89 -6.47 10.12
C ILE A 19 -1.94 -7.62 9.83
N LYS A 20 -2.26 -8.85 10.27
CA LYS A 20 -1.46 -10.05 9.94
C LYS A 20 -1.41 -10.28 8.43
N LEU A 21 -2.55 -10.17 7.75
CA LEU A 21 -2.62 -10.27 6.29
C LEU A 21 -1.71 -9.23 5.62
N MET A 22 -1.86 -7.95 5.98
CA MET A 22 -1.05 -6.87 5.40
C MET A 22 0.45 -7.05 5.66
N ARG A 23 0.82 -7.57 6.84
CA ARG A 23 2.21 -7.93 7.15
C ARG A 23 2.72 -9.05 6.24
N SER A 24 1.94 -10.12 6.05
CA SER A 24 2.31 -11.22 5.15
C SER A 24 2.53 -10.72 3.73
N VAL A 25 1.61 -9.90 3.22
CA VAL A 25 1.72 -9.29 1.89
C VAL A 25 2.97 -8.41 1.78
N LEU A 26 3.30 -7.63 2.81
CA LEU A 26 4.50 -6.79 2.83
C LEU A 26 5.78 -7.63 2.78
N ASP A 27 5.84 -8.71 3.54
CA ASP A 27 7.02 -9.58 3.57
C ASP A 27 7.21 -10.28 2.21
N GLU A 28 6.14 -10.73 1.57
CA GLU A 28 6.19 -11.27 0.20
C GLU A 28 6.61 -10.22 -0.84
N ALA A 29 5.99 -9.04 -0.82
CA ALA A 29 6.32 -7.95 -1.74
C ALA A 29 7.80 -7.53 -1.61
N SER A 30 8.34 -7.55 -0.39
CA SER A 30 9.75 -7.24 -0.13
C SER A 30 10.71 -8.27 -0.73
N ILE A 31 10.30 -9.54 -0.88
CA ILE A 31 11.11 -10.60 -1.49
C ILE A 31 11.11 -10.46 -3.02
N ILE A 32 10.05 -9.91 -3.62
CA ILE A 32 9.97 -9.71 -5.07
C ILE A 32 10.95 -8.62 -5.54
N LEU A 33 11.25 -7.63 -4.68
CA LEU A 33 12.19 -6.57 -5.02
C LEU A 33 13.61 -7.09 -5.27
N PRO A 34 14.36 -6.46 -6.19
CA PRO A 34 15.80 -6.67 -6.33
C PRO A 34 16.54 -6.40 -5.01
N LYS A 35 17.62 -7.13 -4.72
CA LYS A 35 18.36 -7.02 -3.44
C LYS A 35 18.81 -5.57 -3.13
N ALA A 36 19.18 -4.80 -4.16
CA ALA A 36 19.58 -3.40 -4.02
C ALA A 36 18.45 -2.48 -3.53
N GLU A 37 17.19 -2.85 -3.79
CA GLU A 37 16.01 -2.03 -3.47
C GLU A 37 15.31 -2.45 -2.17
N ARG A 38 15.74 -3.55 -1.54
CA ARG A 38 15.21 -4.06 -0.25
C ARG A 38 15.67 -3.22 0.94
N THR A 39 15.50 -1.92 0.83
CA THR A 39 15.82 -0.93 1.87
C THR A 39 14.63 -0.74 2.80
N SER A 40 14.87 -0.26 4.02
CA SER A 40 13.79 0.09 4.96
C SER A 40 12.85 1.15 4.39
N ALA A 41 13.39 2.11 3.64
CA ALA A 41 12.61 3.16 2.97
C ALA A 41 11.65 2.57 1.92
N MET A 42 12.12 1.63 1.10
CA MET A 42 11.25 0.97 0.12
C MET A 42 10.19 0.11 0.82
N LYS A 43 10.56 -0.63 1.87
CA LYS A 43 9.61 -1.42 2.67
C LYS A 43 8.51 -0.53 3.28
N ALA A 44 8.86 0.67 3.73
CA ALA A 44 7.88 1.65 4.22
C ALA A 44 6.93 2.14 3.11
N LYS A 45 7.45 2.39 1.89
CA LYS A 45 6.62 2.76 0.73
C LYS A 45 5.63 1.64 0.38
N LEU A 46 6.08 0.39 0.31
CA LEU A 46 5.21 -0.77 0.07
C LEU A 46 4.12 -0.86 1.14
N ALA A 47 4.48 -0.74 2.42
CA ALA A 47 3.52 -0.80 3.54
C ALA A 47 2.45 0.30 3.43
N SER A 48 2.86 1.53 3.09
CA SER A 48 1.93 2.64 2.89
C SER A 48 0.92 2.37 1.77
N ARG A 49 1.36 1.80 0.64
CA ARG A 49 0.49 1.44 -0.48
C ARG A 49 -0.49 0.33 -0.13
N ILE A 50 -0.03 -0.70 0.60
CA ILE A 50 -0.89 -1.78 1.11
C ILE A 50 -1.97 -1.22 2.02
N LEU A 51 -1.60 -0.37 2.99
CA LEU A 51 -2.55 0.25 3.90
C LEU A 51 -3.56 1.15 3.17
N ALA A 52 -3.13 1.88 2.15
CA ALA A 52 -4.02 2.71 1.33
C ALA A 52 -5.02 1.87 0.52
N ALA A 53 -4.60 0.73 -0.04
CA ALA A 53 -5.51 -0.20 -0.71
C ALA A 53 -6.48 -0.85 0.28
N ALA A 54 -5.99 -1.29 1.44
CA ALA A 54 -6.83 -1.87 2.49
C ALA A 54 -7.84 -0.85 3.06
N ALA A 55 -7.46 0.42 3.16
CA ALA A 55 -8.36 1.50 3.57
C ALA A 55 -9.50 1.76 2.57
N LYS A 56 -9.32 1.39 1.29
CA LYS A 56 -10.38 1.42 0.26
C LYS A 56 -11.28 0.17 0.32
N GLY A 57 -11.01 -0.78 1.22
CA GLY A 57 -11.77 -2.02 1.38
C GLY A 57 -11.13 -3.24 0.72
N GLU A 58 -9.94 -3.12 0.13
CA GLU A 58 -9.27 -4.27 -0.47
C GLU A 58 -8.79 -5.27 0.59
N ARG A 59 -9.01 -6.55 0.33
CA ARG A 59 -8.65 -7.67 1.22
C ARG A 59 -8.04 -8.86 0.50
N ASP A 60 -8.02 -8.83 -0.83
CA ASP A 60 -7.36 -9.86 -1.61
C ASP A 60 -5.83 -9.70 -1.51
N PRO A 61 -5.08 -10.73 -1.06
CA PRO A 61 -3.64 -10.65 -0.90
C PRO A 61 -2.91 -10.29 -2.21
N ASN A 62 -3.37 -10.79 -3.36
CA ASN A 62 -2.76 -10.52 -4.66
C ASN A 62 -2.99 -9.07 -5.07
N ARG A 63 -4.21 -8.54 -4.91
CA ARG A 63 -4.51 -7.14 -5.22
C ARG A 63 -3.77 -6.17 -4.32
N LEU A 64 -3.62 -6.50 -3.02
CA LEU A 64 -2.79 -5.72 -2.09
C LEU A 64 -1.30 -5.71 -2.50
N ARG A 65 -0.77 -6.86 -2.92
CA ARG A 65 0.61 -6.98 -3.39
C ARG A 65 0.85 -6.23 -4.69
N ILE A 66 -0.06 -6.35 -5.65
CA ILE A 66 -0.03 -5.58 -6.90
C ILE A 66 -0.05 -4.08 -6.57
N ALA A 67 -0.94 -3.63 -5.68
CA ALA A 67 -0.98 -2.23 -5.26
C ALA A 67 0.32 -1.78 -4.56
N ALA A 68 1.03 -2.66 -3.88
CA ALA A 68 2.33 -2.36 -3.28
C ALA A 68 3.42 -2.13 -4.33
N LEU A 69 3.50 -3.06 -5.30
CA LEU A 69 4.56 -3.12 -6.31
C LEU A 69 4.35 -2.17 -7.48
N LEU A 70 3.09 -1.84 -7.81
CA LEU A 70 2.79 -0.79 -8.77
C LEU A 70 3.22 0.53 -8.16
N GLU A 71 4.31 1.09 -8.69
CA GLU A 71 4.56 2.50 -8.55
C GLU A 71 3.36 3.25 -9.12
N GLU A 72 2.71 4.10 -8.32
CA GLU A 72 2.27 5.36 -8.91
C GLU A 72 3.57 5.95 -9.44
N ALA A 73 3.77 5.84 -10.76
CA ALA A 73 4.90 6.43 -11.44
C ALA A 73 4.91 7.89 -11.00
N ASP A 74 5.81 8.20 -10.08
CA ASP A 74 6.18 9.57 -9.77
C ASP A 74 6.84 10.02 -11.07
N VAL A 75 6.02 10.58 -11.97
CA VAL A 75 6.47 11.46 -13.03
C VAL A 75 7.17 12.58 -12.28
N GLN A 76 8.45 12.37 -12.00
CA GLN A 76 9.32 13.39 -11.48
C GLN A 76 9.25 14.53 -12.46
N LYS A 77 8.59 15.60 -12.01
CA LYS A 77 8.80 16.99 -12.38
C LYS A 77 10.08 17.17 -13.21
N THR A 78 9.90 17.41 -14.50
CA THR A 78 10.77 18.29 -15.29
C THR A 78 10.53 19.74 -14.89
#